data_AF-A0A1M4XRF4-F1
#
_entry.id   AF-A0A1M4XRF4-F1
#
_cell.length_a   1.000
_cell.length_b   1.000
_cell.length_c   1.000
_cell.angle_alpha   90.00
_cell.angle_beta   90.00
_cell.angle_gamma   90.00
#
_symmetry.space_group_name_H-M   'P 1'
#
loop_
_entity.id
_entity.type
_entity.pdbx_description
1 polymer ?
#
loop_
_entity_poly.entity_id
_entity_poly.type
_entity_poly.pdbx_seq_one_letter_code
_entity_poly.pdbx_strand_id
1 'polypeptide(L)'
;MNIVLLPEILRQKLGDDGAKELVDIINASIKNAREHFTETSAEKIERRITETRADLEKQIAETKADLIKWMFLFWVGQVAVMVGVMSFFYNLIVHSK
;
A
#
# COMPACT_ATOMS: atom_id res chain seq x y z
N MET A 1 0.81 -22.13 -26.93
CA MET A 1 -0.32 -22.04 -27.87
C MET A 1 -1.35 -23.05 -27.38
N ASN A 2 -2.39 -22.60 -26.66
CA ASN A 2 -3.43 -23.49 -26.13
C ASN A 2 -4.62 -23.37 -27.08
N ILE A 3 -4.66 -24.23 -28.09
CA ILE A 3 -5.74 -24.27 -29.09
C ILE A 3 -6.92 -25.02 -28.47
N VAL A 4 -8.06 -24.34 -28.35
CA VAL A 4 -9.31 -25.00 -27.98
C VAL A 4 -9.66 -25.96 -29.12
N LEU A 5 -9.53 -27.26 -28.88
CA LEU A 5 -9.96 -28.28 -29.83
C LEU A 5 -11.48 -28.29 -29.87
N LEU A 6 -12.06 -27.96 -31.03
CA LEU A 6 -13.51 -27.96 -31.18
C LEU A 6 -14.03 -29.40 -31.08
N PRO A 7 -14.97 -29.68 -30.15
CA PRO A 7 -15.59 -31.00 -30.04
C PRO A 7 -16.18 -31.46 -31.38
N GLU A 8 -15.96 -32.73 -31.75
CA GLU A 8 -16.45 -33.38 -32.98
C GLU A 8 -17.93 -33.09 -33.26
N ILE A 9 -18.76 -33.12 -32.23
CA ILE A 9 -20.21 -32.92 -32.30
C ILE A 9 -20.56 -31.50 -32.78
N LEU A 10 -19.77 -30.50 -32.38
CA LEU A 10 -19.96 -29.11 -32.81
C LEU A 10 -19.45 -28.91 -34.23
N ARG A 11 -18.32 -29.55 -34.59
CA ARG A 11 -17.79 -29.55 -35.95
C ARG A 11 -18.77 -30.15 -36.96
N GLN A 12 -19.40 -31.26 -36.59
CA GLN A 12 -20.39 -31.95 -37.43
C GLN A 12 -21.67 -31.13 -37.64
N LYS A 13 -22.10 -30.34 -36.64
CA LYS A 13 -23.30 -29.48 -36.74
C LYS A 13 -23.05 -28.12 -37.40
N LEU A 14 -21.86 -27.55 -37.25
CA LEU A 14 -21.50 -26.21 -37.75
C LEU A 14 -20.88 -26.25 -39.15
N GLY A 15 -20.48 -27.42 -39.64
CA GLY A 15 -19.63 -27.54 -40.82
C GLY A 15 -18.19 -27.07 -40.53
N ASP A 16 -17.27 -27.37 -41.45
CA ASP A 16 -15.84 -27.11 -41.20
C ASP A 16 -15.51 -25.60 -41.19
N ASP A 17 -16.20 -24.81 -42.02
CA ASP A 17 -16.04 -23.34 -42.04
C ASP A 17 -16.63 -22.67 -40.78
N GLY A 18 -17.84 -23.05 -40.37
CA GLY A 18 -18.48 -22.50 -39.16
C GLY A 18 -17.75 -22.91 -37.88
N ALA A 19 -17.17 -24.10 -37.86
CA ALA A 19 -16.29 -24.55 -36.78
C ALA A 19 -15.04 -23.68 -36.65
N LYS A 20 -14.43 -23.32 -37.77
CA LYS A 20 -13.21 -22.50 -37.82
C LYS A 20 -13.49 -21.07 -37.33
N GLU A 21 -14.58 -20.48 -37.80
CA GLU A 21 -14.99 -19.13 -37.38
C GLU A 21 -15.29 -19.06 -35.87
N LEU A 22 -15.95 -20.09 -35.32
CA LEU A 22 -16.22 -20.20 -33.89
C LEU A 22 -14.93 -20.31 -33.07
N VAL A 23 -13.95 -21.09 -33.55
CA VAL A 23 -12.63 -21.19 -32.91
C VAL A 23 -11.90 -19.85 -32.93
N ASP A 24 -11.96 -19.11 -34.03
CA ASP A 24 -11.34 -17.79 -34.15
C ASP A 24 -11.97 -16.78 -33.19
N ILE A 25 -13.30 -16.76 -33.08
CA ILE A 25 -14.02 -15.91 -32.13
C ILE A 25 -13.67 -16.29 -30.69
N ILE A 26 -13.68 -17.59 -30.34
CA ILE A 26 -13.33 -18.05 -28.98
C ILE A 26 -11.89 -17.68 -28.63
N ASN A 27 -10.94 -17.89 -29.54
CA ASN A 27 -9.55 -17.54 -29.31
C ASN A 27 -9.38 -16.02 -29.13
N ALA A 28 -10.07 -15.21 -29.93
CA ALA A 28 -10.08 -13.75 -29.80
C ALA A 28 -10.70 -13.31 -28.45
N SER A 29 -11.83 -13.90 -28.05
CA SER A 29 -12.47 -13.62 -26.76
C SER A 29 -11.60 -14.02 -25.57
N ILE A 30 -10.95 -15.19 -25.61
CA ILE A 30 -10.03 -15.63 -24.55
C ILE A 30 -8.82 -14.68 -24.45
N LYS A 31 -8.26 -14.26 -25.60
CA LYS A 31 -7.15 -13.31 -25.63
C LYS A 31 -7.56 -11.95 -25.03
N ASN A 32 -8.68 -11.39 -25.47
CA ASN A 32 -9.19 -10.11 -24.96
C ASN A 32 -9.52 -10.21 -23.46
N ALA A 33 -10.16 -11.30 -23.02
CA ALA A 33 -10.45 -11.52 -21.61
C ALA A 33 -9.17 -11.58 -20.77
N ARG A 34 -8.13 -12.26 -21.27
CA ARG A 34 -6.84 -12.34 -20.58
C ARG A 34 -6.17 -10.99 -20.48
N GLU A 35 -6.13 -10.23 -21.58
CA GLU A 35 -5.56 -8.87 -21.63
C GLU A 35 -6.27 -7.92 -20.66
N HIS A 36 -7.61 -7.87 -20.72
CA HIS A 36 -8.41 -7.05 -19.79
C HIS A 36 -8.24 -7.48 -18.33
N PHE A 37 -8.16 -8.78 -18.04
CA PHE A 37 -7.92 -9.26 -16.68
C PHE A 37 -6.54 -8.84 -16.17
N THR A 38 -5.49 -8.97 -16.99
CA THR A 38 -4.14 -8.58 -16.59
C THR A 38 -4.03 -7.08 -16.35
N GLU A 39 -4.59 -6.27 -17.24
CA GLU A 39 -4.53 -4.81 -17.16
C GLU A 39 -5.34 -4.28 -15.96
N THR A 40 -6.60 -4.71 -15.84
CA THR A 40 -7.49 -4.27 -14.74
C THR A 40 -6.98 -4.71 -13.38
N SER A 41 -6.38 -5.91 -13.29
CA SER A 41 -5.84 -6.40 -12.02
C SER A 41 -4.56 -5.66 -11.65
N ALA A 42 -3.67 -5.42 -12.60
CA ALA A 42 -2.43 -4.67 -12.38
C ALA A 42 -2.73 -3.23 -11.92
N GLU A 43 -3.61 -2.52 -12.64
CA GLU A 43 -3.99 -1.14 -12.31
C GLU A 43 -4.62 -1.03 -10.91
N LYS A 44 -5.53 -1.96 -10.56
CA LYS A 44 -6.15 -1.98 -9.22
C LYS A 44 -5.13 -2.26 -8.11
N ILE A 45 -4.17 -3.14 -8.36
CA ILE A 45 -3.10 -3.46 -7.40
C ILE A 45 -2.18 -2.26 -7.23
N GLU A 46 -1.72 -1.65 -8.33
CA GLU A 46 -0.83 -0.49 -8.32
C GLU A 46 -1.49 0.71 -7.62
N ARG A 47 -2.77 0.95 -7.90
CA ARG A 47 -3.55 1.99 -7.22
C ARG A 47 -3.65 1.72 -5.72
N ARG A 48 -4.00 0.51 -5.31
CA ARG A 48 -4.07 0.15 -3.88
C ARG A 48 -2.73 0.25 -3.18
N ILE A 49 -1.63 -0.12 -3.84
CA ILE A 49 -0.27 0.03 -3.30
C ILE A 49 0.06 1.51 -3.11
N THR A 50 -0.25 2.35 -4.09
CA THR A 50 0.00 3.80 -4.02
C THR A 50 -0.81 4.46 -2.91
N GLU A 51 -2.10 4.14 -2.81
CA GLU A 51 -2.98 4.63 -1.74
C GLU A 51 -2.49 4.16 -0.36
N THR A 52 -2.15 2.88 -0.21
CA THR A 52 -1.62 2.32 1.06
C THR A 52 -0.29 2.96 1.44
N ARG A 53 0.59 3.20 0.46
CA ARG A 53 1.89 3.86 0.69
C ARG A 53 1.69 5.30 1.17
N ALA A 54 0.81 6.05 0.53
CA ALA A 54 0.52 7.43 0.91
C ALA A 54 -0.07 7.51 2.33
N ASP A 55 -0.98 6.58 2.66
CA ASP A 55 -1.57 6.50 4.01
C ASP A 55 -0.52 6.14 5.07
N LEU A 56 0.38 5.18 4.78
CA LEU A 56 1.49 4.85 5.66
C LEU A 56 2.46 6.02 5.86
N GLU A 57 2.84 6.72 4.78
CA GLU A 57 3.70 7.90 4.87
C GLU A 57 3.06 8.99 5.74
N LYS A 58 1.75 9.20 5.63
CA LYS A 58 0.98 10.10 6.48
C LYS A 58 0.98 9.67 7.95
N GLN A 59 0.62 8.42 8.24
CA GLN A 59 0.59 7.89 9.61
C GLN A 59 1.97 7.97 10.28
N ILE A 60 3.05 7.71 9.53
CA ILE A 60 4.43 7.85 10.01
C ILE A 60 4.73 9.32 10.34
N ALA A 61 4.36 10.25 9.46
CA ALA A 61 4.58 11.68 9.69
C ALA A 61 3.81 12.17 10.93
N GLU A 62 2.55 11.77 11.09
CA GLU A 62 1.73 12.08 12.27
C GLU A 62 2.33 11.50 13.55
N THR A 63 2.71 10.22 13.54
CA THR A 63 3.35 9.55 14.67
C THR A 63 4.66 10.24 15.04
N LYS A 64 5.51 10.60 14.07
CA LYS A 64 6.75 11.33 14.31
C LYS A 64 6.48 12.70 14.93
N ALA A 65 5.49 13.43 14.41
CA ALA A 65 5.13 14.74 14.93
C ALA A 65 4.65 14.64 16.40
N ASP A 66 3.82 13.65 16.72
CA ASP A 66 3.35 13.44 18.09
C ASP A 66 4.49 13.00 19.01
N LEU A 67 5.39 12.13 18.55
CA LEU A 67 6.58 11.76 19.31
C LEU A 67 7.43 12.99 19.65
N ILE A 68 7.65 13.89 18.67
CA ILE A 68 8.41 15.12 18.87
C ILE A 68 7.70 16.04 19.89
N LYS A 69 6.37 16.20 19.81
CA LYS A 69 5.60 16.98 20.79
C LYS A 69 5.76 16.42 22.21
N TRP A 70 5.64 15.11 22.37
CA TRP A 70 5.81 14.45 23.66
C TRP A 70 7.24 14.56 24.20
N MET A 71 8.24 14.46 23.33
CA MET A 71 9.63 14.74 23.69
C MET A 71 9.76 16.17 24.22
N PHE A 72 9.23 17.18 23.55
CA PHE A 72 9.32 18.56 24.03
C PHE A 72 8.67 18.75 25.41
N LEU A 73 7.47 18.21 25.63
CA LEU A 73 6.80 18.31 26.93
C LEU A 73 7.65 17.66 28.04
N PHE A 74 8.20 16.48 27.75
CA PHE A 74 9.10 15.80 28.67
C PHE A 74 10.37 16.64 28.94
N TRP A 75 11.04 17.13 27.90
CA TRP A 75 12.26 17.92 28.01
C TRP A 75 12.05 19.22 28.81
N VAL A 76 10.95 19.94 28.60
CA VAL A 76 10.62 21.14 29.39
C VAL A 76 10.45 20.79 30.86
N GLY A 77 9.75 19.69 31.16
CA GLY A 77 9.62 19.19 32.52
C GLY A 77 10.98 18.85 33.16
N GLN A 78 11.83 18.12 32.44
CA GLN A 78 13.18 17.76 32.91
C GLN A 78 14.04 19.00 33.17
N VAL A 79 14.05 19.98 32.26
CA VAL A 79 14.81 21.23 32.41
C VAL A 79 14.34 22.01 33.64
N ALA A 80 13.03 22.12 33.86
CA ALA A 80 12.48 22.80 35.03
C ALA A 80 12.93 22.14 36.34
N VAL A 81 12.90 20.80 36.41
CA VAL A 81 13.41 20.05 37.58
C VAL A 81 14.90 20.28 37.79
N MET A 82 15.71 20.20 36.73
CA MET A 82 17.16 20.43 36.80
C MET A 82 17.49 21.83 37.31
N VAL A 83 16.81 22.87 36.80
CA VAL A 83 16.96 24.25 37.26
C VAL A 83 16.57 24.39 38.72
N GLY A 84 15.47 23.76 39.15
CA GLY A 84 15.02 23.76 40.54
C GLY A 84 16.05 23.14 41.49
N VAL A 85 16.57 21.96 41.13
CA VAL A 85 17.62 21.28 41.90
C VAL A 85 18.88 22.13 41.98
N MET A 86 19.33 22.71 40.86
CA MET A 86 20.54 23.51 40.83
C MET A 86 20.40 24.81 41.66
N SER A 87 19.22 25.43 41.61
CA SER A 87 18.90 26.63 42.41
C SER A 87 18.86 26.31 43.92
N PHE A 88 18.32 25.15 44.28
CA PHE A 88 18.30 24.67 45.66
C PHE A 88 19.72 24.46 46.20
N PHE A 89 20.59 23.78 45.45
CA PHE A 89 21.99 23.60 45.83
C PHE A 89 22.77 24.92 45.92
N TYR A 90 22.55 25.85 44.99
CA TYR A 90 23.16 27.18 45.04
C TYR A 90 22.79 27.93 46.32
N ASN A 91 21.50 27.92 46.69
CA ASN A 91 21.03 28.57 47.91
C ASN A 91 21.68 27.96 49.17
N LEU A 92 21.75 26.62 49.24
CA LEU A 92 22.35 25.90 50.36
C LEU A 92 23.85 26.22 50.53
N ILE A 93 24.61 26.28 49.44
CA ILE A 93 26.04 26.60 49.49
C ILE A 93 26.28 28.05 49.91
N VAL A 94 25.46 28.98 49.42
CA VAL A 94 25.58 30.42 49.75
C VAL A 94 25.20 30.72 51.19
N HIS A 95 24.12 30.12 51.71
CA HIS A 95 23.69 30.32 53.10
C HIS A 95 24.49 29.53 54.13
N SER A 96 25.30 28.55 53.70
CA SER A 96 26.18 27.78 54.59
C SER A 96 27.57 28.46 54.80
N LYS A 97 27.83 29.61 54.16
CA LYS A 97 29.02 30.45 54.39
C LYS A 97 28.65 31.66 55.24
#